data_AF-A0AAU8T2Z7-F1
#
_entry.id   AF-A0AAU8T2Z7-F1
#
_cell.length_a   1.000
_cell.length_b   1.000
_cell.length_c   1.000
_cell.angle_alpha   90.00
_cell.angle_beta   90.00
_cell.angle_gamma   90.00
#
_symmetry.space_group_name_H-M   'P 1'
#
loop_
_entity.id
_entity.type
_entity.pdbx_description
1 polymer ?
#
loop_
_entity_poly.entity_id
_entity_poly.type
_entity_poly.pdbx_seq_one_letter_code
_entity_poly.pdbx_strand_id
1 'polypeptide(L)'
;MSLTKEEKEKKLAEHLAQLADMTGETRTVIAERSGFKRPNILSMVLRGQTRLPIEKIHPFARAVGADPDHLTRLCLEAYEPEIFKLVQHMYSGKDVVSPAEWQVIRAIREATNGTDPVVTPAQLTKIKKIFA
;
A
#
# COMPACT_ATOMS: atom_id res chain seq x y z
N MET A 1 -3.58 4.22 -25.24
CA MET A 1 -3.20 5.57 -24.75
C MET A 1 -2.99 5.48 -23.25
N SER A 2 -1.86 5.94 -22.74
CA SER A 2 -1.61 6.00 -21.30
C SER A 2 -2.45 7.13 -20.67
N LEU A 3 -3.06 6.89 -19.52
CA LEU A 3 -3.86 7.89 -18.80
C LEU A 3 -2.99 9.08 -18.37
N THR A 4 -3.53 10.29 -18.44
CA THR A 4 -2.89 11.49 -17.90
C THR A 4 -2.85 11.44 -16.36
N LYS A 5 -2.01 12.28 -15.74
CA LYS A 5 -1.92 12.39 -14.28
C LYS A 5 -3.28 12.74 -13.66
N GLU A 6 -3.97 13.74 -14.20
CA GLU A 6 -5.30 14.16 -13.73
C GLU A 6 -6.35 13.05 -13.86
N GLU A 7 -6.34 12.28 -14.95
CA GLU A 7 -7.23 11.13 -15.12
C GLU A 7 -6.97 10.04 -14.08
N LYS A 8 -5.69 9.80 -13.72
CA LYS A 8 -5.33 8.85 -12.66
C LYS A 8 -5.77 9.35 -11.28
N GLU A 9 -5.58 10.63 -10.96
CA GLU A 9 -6.03 11.21 -9.70
C GLU A 9 -7.56 11.13 -9.54
N LYS A 10 -8.30 11.40 -10.63
CA LYS A 10 -9.76 11.25 -10.66
C LYS A 10 -10.20 9.80 -10.43
N LYS A 11 -9.60 8.84 -11.15
CA LYS A 11 -9.89 7.41 -10.96
C LYS A 11 -9.56 6.93 -9.55
N LEU A 12 -8.47 7.43 -8.98
CA LEU A 12 -8.12 7.13 -7.59
C LEU A 12 -9.20 7.65 -6.63
N ALA A 13 -9.65 8.90 -6.79
CA ALA A 13 -10.71 9.45 -5.94
C ALA A 13 -12.02 8.65 -6.05
N GLU A 14 -12.41 8.24 -7.26
CA GLU A 14 -13.57 7.36 -7.49
C GLU A 14 -13.39 6.01 -6.79
N HIS A 15 -12.19 5.42 -6.84
CA HIS A 15 -11.88 4.18 -6.15
C HIS A 15 -11.92 4.33 -4.62
N LEU A 16 -11.37 5.42 -4.06
CA LEU A 16 -11.47 5.73 -2.63
C LEU A 16 -12.94 5.86 -2.19
N ALA A 17 -13.78 6.50 -3.01
CA ALA A 17 -15.21 6.65 -2.74
C ALA A 17 -15.91 5.29 -2.72
N GLN A 18 -15.62 4.43 -3.70
CA GLN A 18 -16.16 3.06 -3.73
C GLN A 18 -15.75 2.25 -2.49
N LEU A 19 -14.48 2.31 -2.07
CA LEU A 19 -14.02 1.63 -0.86
C LEU A 19 -14.77 2.12 0.38
N ALA A 20 -14.99 3.43 0.50
CA ALA A 20 -15.77 4.00 1.59
C ALA A 20 -17.24 3.54 1.56
N ASP A 21 -17.88 3.57 0.39
CA ASP A 21 -19.28 3.18 0.24
C ASP A 21 -19.51 1.68 0.53
N MET A 22 -18.54 0.81 0.20
CA MET A 22 -18.60 -0.63 0.49
C MET A 22 -18.64 -0.97 1.99
N THR A 23 -18.21 -0.06 2.86
CA THR A 23 -18.28 -0.27 4.32
C THR A 23 -19.71 -0.19 4.87
N GLY A 24 -20.62 0.49 4.15
CA GLY A 24 -21.95 0.87 4.66
C GLY A 24 -21.94 1.94 5.76
N GLU A 25 -20.76 2.47 6.14
CA GLU A 25 -20.64 3.52 7.15
C GLU A 25 -20.81 4.92 6.56
N THR A 26 -21.18 5.87 7.43
CA THR A 26 -21.20 7.28 7.02
C THR A 26 -19.79 7.83 6.87
N ARG A 27 -19.62 8.81 5.98
CA ARG A 27 -18.34 9.51 5.80
C ARG A 27 -17.80 10.13 7.09
N THR A 28 -18.67 10.58 7.99
CA THR A 28 -18.26 11.12 9.29
C THR A 28 -17.58 10.06 10.14
N VAL A 29 -18.17 8.85 10.22
CA VAL A 29 -17.61 7.72 10.98
C VAL A 29 -16.26 7.29 10.40
N ILE A 30 -16.16 7.16 9.08
CA ILE A 30 -14.89 6.81 8.41
C ILE A 30 -13.84 7.90 8.67
N ALA A 31 -14.23 9.18 8.63
CA ALA A 31 -13.33 10.29 8.88
C ALA A 31 -12.79 10.28 10.32
N GLU A 32 -13.64 10.01 11.30
CA GLU A 32 -13.25 9.88 12.71
C GLU A 32 -12.31 8.69 12.93
N ARG A 33 -12.64 7.51 12.38
CA ARG A 33 -11.78 6.30 12.44
C ARG A 33 -10.43 6.50 11.75
N SER A 34 -10.39 7.32 10.70
CA SER A 34 -9.15 7.71 10.00
C SER A 34 -8.40 8.87 10.70
N GLY A 35 -8.96 9.41 11.78
CA GLY A 35 -8.37 10.49 12.57
C GLY A 35 -8.33 11.85 11.88
N PHE A 36 -9.28 12.15 10.97
CA PHE A 36 -9.43 13.49 10.41
C PHE A 36 -9.97 14.44 11.46
N LYS A 37 -9.29 15.57 11.69
CA LYS A 37 -9.76 16.63 12.60
C LYS A 37 -11.05 17.28 12.11
N ARG A 38 -11.28 17.28 10.78
CA ARG A 38 -12.47 17.86 10.14
C ARG A 38 -13.04 16.85 9.14
N PRO A 39 -14.26 16.33 9.35
CA PRO A 39 -14.86 15.32 8.47
C PRO A 39 -15.05 15.76 7.01
N ASN A 40 -15.15 17.07 6.76
CA ASN A 40 -15.29 17.63 5.42
C ASN A 40 -14.07 17.35 4.52
N ILE A 41 -12.87 17.17 5.09
CA ILE A 41 -11.65 16.85 4.32
C ILE A 41 -11.84 15.51 3.60
N LEU A 42 -12.34 14.49 4.29
CA LEU A 42 -12.60 13.20 3.66
C LEU A 42 -13.59 13.35 2.50
N SER A 43 -14.66 14.12 2.67
CA SER A 43 -15.62 14.39 1.59
C SER A 43 -14.99 15.10 0.37
N MET A 44 -14.00 15.96 0.57
CA MET A 44 -13.25 16.58 -0.53
C MET A 44 -12.34 15.57 -1.24
N VAL A 45 -11.68 14.69 -0.48
CA VAL A 45 -10.83 13.61 -1.02
C VAL A 45 -11.63 12.66 -1.89
N LEU A 46 -12.77 12.17 -1.39
CA LEU A 46 -13.63 11.21 -2.12
C LEU A 46 -14.26 11.83 -3.39
N ARG A 47 -14.30 13.17 -3.50
CA ARG A 47 -14.75 13.89 -4.69
C ARG A 47 -13.61 14.28 -5.63
N GLY A 48 -12.36 13.94 -5.30
CA GLY A 48 -11.18 14.31 -6.08
C GLY A 48 -10.84 15.80 -6.03
N GLN A 49 -11.41 16.55 -5.08
CA GLN A 49 -11.12 17.99 -4.91
C GLN A 49 -9.81 18.25 -4.17
N THR A 50 -9.32 17.25 -3.43
CA THR A 50 -8.02 17.29 -2.75
C THR A 50 -7.45 15.88 -2.65
N ARG A 51 -6.14 15.77 -2.44
CA ARG A 51 -5.46 14.47 -2.30
C ARG A 51 -5.69 13.89 -0.91
N LEU A 52 -5.70 12.57 -0.79
CA LEU A 52 -5.62 11.91 0.50
C LEU A 52 -4.25 12.24 1.13
N PRO A 53 -4.19 12.89 2.31
CA PRO A 53 -2.91 13.20 2.94
C PRO A 53 -2.11 11.93 3.19
N ILE A 54 -0.79 11.98 3.01
CA ILE A 54 0.07 10.79 3.06
C ILE A 54 0.00 10.07 4.41
N GLU A 55 -0.04 10.84 5.50
CA GLU A 55 -0.18 10.36 6.86
C GLU A 55 -1.56 9.74 7.15
N LYS A 56 -2.53 9.96 6.25
CA LYS A 56 -3.90 9.44 6.33
C LYS A 56 -4.16 8.23 5.44
N ILE A 57 -3.24 7.85 4.57
CA ILE A 57 -3.40 6.68 3.71
C ILE A 57 -3.62 5.41 4.54
N HIS A 58 -2.73 5.12 5.50
CA HIS A 58 -2.85 3.91 6.32
C HIS A 58 -4.06 3.95 7.28
N PRO A 59 -4.33 5.05 8.01
CA PRO A 59 -5.56 5.16 8.80
C PRO A 59 -6.84 4.97 7.99
N PHE A 60 -6.91 5.58 6.80
CA PHE A 60 -8.06 5.43 5.90
C PHE A 60 -8.21 4.00 5.40
N ALA A 61 -7.12 3.38 4.93
CA ALA A 61 -7.13 1.98 4.48
C ALA A 61 -7.68 1.05 5.56
N ARG A 62 -7.20 1.19 6.80
CA ARG A 62 -7.68 0.41 7.94
C ARG A 62 -9.15 0.69 8.27
N ALA A 63 -9.59 1.95 8.16
CA ALA A 63 -10.99 2.31 8.40
C ALA A 63 -11.92 1.61 7.39
N VAL A 64 -11.53 1.56 6.11
CA VAL A 64 -12.34 0.94 5.05
C VAL A 64 -12.05 -0.54 4.80
N GLY A 65 -11.17 -1.16 5.59
CA GLY A 65 -10.81 -2.57 5.45
C GLY A 65 -9.96 -2.90 4.21
N ALA A 66 -9.25 -1.90 3.65
CA ALA A 66 -8.33 -2.08 2.52
C ALA A 66 -6.89 -2.34 3.00
N ASP A 67 -6.10 -2.98 2.13
CA ASP A 67 -4.66 -3.17 2.35
C ASP A 67 -3.92 -1.82 2.32
N PRO A 68 -3.22 -1.41 3.40
CA PRO A 68 -2.56 -0.11 3.47
C PRO A 68 -1.41 0.07 2.47
N ASP A 69 -0.66 -0.98 2.17
CA ASP A 69 0.51 -0.91 1.30
C ASP A 69 0.08 -0.84 -0.17
N HIS A 70 -0.96 -1.59 -0.52
CA HIS A 70 -1.62 -1.50 -1.82
C HIS A 70 -2.20 -0.10 -2.05
N LEU A 71 -2.88 0.46 -1.05
CA LEU A 71 -3.43 1.81 -1.18
C LEU A 71 -2.33 2.87 -1.31
N THR A 72 -1.25 2.75 -0.54
CA THR A 72 -0.05 3.61 -0.66
C THR A 72 0.53 3.55 -2.07
N ARG A 73 0.64 2.35 -2.65
CA ARG A 73 1.08 2.18 -4.04
C ARG A 73 0.17 2.94 -5.01
N LEU A 74 -1.15 2.76 -4.92
CA LEU A 74 -2.11 3.44 -5.79
C LEU A 74 -2.04 4.97 -5.66
N CYS A 75 -1.92 5.48 -4.43
CA CYS A 75 -1.75 6.91 -4.15
C CYS A 75 -0.46 7.46 -4.76
N LEU A 76 0.68 6.78 -4.59
CA LEU A 76 1.95 7.23 -5.15
C LEU A 76 1.95 7.19 -6.68
N GLU A 77 1.41 6.12 -7.28
CA GLU A 77 1.32 5.99 -8.74
C GLU A 77 0.46 7.08 -9.39
N ALA A 78 -0.61 7.50 -8.71
CA ALA A 78 -1.51 8.56 -9.19
C ALA A 78 -0.95 9.96 -8.91
N TYR A 79 -0.52 10.23 -7.68
CA TYR A 79 -0.14 11.58 -7.24
C TYR A 79 1.27 11.98 -7.67
N GLU A 80 2.23 11.04 -7.63
CA GLU A 80 3.64 11.31 -7.88
C GLU A 80 4.28 10.17 -8.70
N PRO A 81 3.89 9.99 -9.98
CA PRO A 81 4.32 8.86 -10.79
C PRO A 81 5.84 8.77 -10.97
N GLU A 82 6.56 9.89 -10.98
CA GLU A 82 8.03 9.89 -11.07
C GLU A 82 8.70 9.48 -9.75
N ILE A 83 8.14 9.90 -8.60
CA ILE A 83 8.59 9.40 -7.29
C ILE A 83 8.28 7.92 -7.17
N PHE A 84 7.10 7.49 -7.61
CA PHE A 84 6.74 6.08 -7.63
C PHE A 84 7.71 5.25 -8.48
N LYS A 85 8.08 5.72 -9.68
CA LYS A 85 9.11 5.07 -10.51
C LYS A 85 10.48 5.07 -9.83
N LEU A 86 10.86 6.13 -9.12
CA LEU A 86 12.13 6.19 -8.38
C LEU A 86 12.13 5.18 -7.23
N VAL A 87 11.06 5.12 -6.44
CA VAL A 87 10.86 4.13 -5.38
C VAL A 87 10.88 2.73 -5.98
N GLN A 88 10.12 2.49 -7.05
CA GLN A 88 10.19 1.24 -7.78
C GLN A 88 11.61 0.98 -8.29
N HIS A 89 12.38 1.94 -8.79
CA HIS A 89 13.75 1.70 -9.21
C HIS A 89 14.68 1.38 -8.03
N MET A 90 14.52 2.02 -6.88
CA MET A 90 15.26 1.73 -5.66
C MET A 90 14.96 0.31 -5.13
N TYR A 91 13.71 -0.13 -5.23
CA TYR A 91 13.26 -1.43 -4.70
C TYR A 91 13.11 -2.54 -5.76
N SER A 92 13.19 -2.21 -7.05
CA SER A 92 13.11 -3.12 -8.22
C SER A 92 14.40 -3.09 -9.06
N GLY A 93 15.37 -2.26 -8.69
CA GLY A 93 16.69 -2.23 -9.31
C GLY A 93 17.51 -3.40 -8.82
N LYS A 94 17.63 -4.44 -9.66
CA LYS A 94 18.73 -5.41 -9.85
C LYS A 94 19.48 -6.05 -8.66
N ASP A 95 19.24 -5.67 -7.41
CA ASP A 95 20.04 -6.04 -6.23
C ASP A 95 19.18 -6.31 -4.97
N VAL A 96 17.88 -6.60 -5.09
CA VAL A 96 17.07 -6.86 -3.87
C VAL A 96 16.58 -8.30 -3.76
N VAL A 97 15.94 -8.91 -4.76
CA VAL A 97 15.59 -10.36 -4.74
C VAL A 97 15.30 -10.83 -6.19
N SER A 98 16.02 -11.82 -6.69
CA SER A 98 15.75 -12.52 -7.96
C SER A 98 14.48 -13.38 -7.88
N PRO A 99 13.88 -13.78 -9.02
CA PRO A 99 12.69 -14.66 -9.00
C PRO A 99 12.88 -15.97 -8.23
N ALA A 100 14.10 -16.53 -8.22
CA ALA A 100 14.44 -17.73 -7.45
C ALA A 100 14.50 -17.43 -5.94
N GLU A 101 15.17 -16.35 -5.54
CA GLU A 101 15.23 -15.92 -4.14
C GLU A 101 13.83 -15.56 -3.60
N TRP A 102 12.92 -15.07 -4.45
CA TRP A 102 11.54 -14.79 -4.06
C TRP A 102 10.75 -16.04 -3.68
N GLN A 103 11.03 -17.19 -4.29
CA GLN A 103 10.41 -18.46 -3.90
C GLN A 103 10.83 -18.88 -2.49
N VAL A 104 12.09 -18.61 -2.14
CA VAL A 104 12.64 -18.87 -0.80
C VAL A 104 11.98 -17.96 0.25
N ILE A 105 11.86 -16.68 -0.05
CA ILE A 105 11.19 -15.71 0.84
C ILE A 105 9.71 -16.07 1.04
N ARG A 106 9.01 -16.51 -0.03
CA ARG A 106 7.63 -16.96 0.07
C ARG A 106 7.49 -18.17 1.00
N ALA A 107 8.36 -19.17 0.87
CA ALA A 107 8.34 -20.35 1.74
C ALA A 107 8.56 -19.99 3.22
N ILE A 108 9.44 -19.02 3.51
CA ILE A 108 9.66 -18.52 4.87
C ILE A 108 8.39 -17.83 5.41
N ARG A 109 7.74 -16.98 4.60
CA ARG A 109 6.50 -16.30 5.00
C ARG A 109 5.35 -17.27 5.26
N GLU A 110 5.24 -18.32 4.47
CA GLU A 110 4.26 -19.39 4.69
C GLU A 110 4.56 -20.13 6.00
N ALA A 111 5.83 -20.49 6.25
CA ALA A 111 6.23 -21.16 7.48
C ALA A 111 6.04 -20.31 8.74
N THR A 112 6.02 -18.97 8.61
CA THR A 112 5.88 -18.03 9.72
C THR A 112 4.48 -17.43 9.82
N ASN A 113 3.53 -17.87 8.98
CA ASN A 113 2.21 -17.25 8.84
C ASN A 113 2.27 -15.73 8.64
N GLY A 114 3.26 -15.25 7.89
CA GLY A 114 3.45 -13.83 7.60
C GLY A 114 3.96 -12.99 8.77
N THR A 115 4.36 -13.62 9.89
CA THR A 115 5.05 -12.93 10.98
C THR A 115 6.52 -12.64 10.64
N ASP A 116 7.15 -11.75 11.40
CA ASP A 116 8.57 -11.39 11.29
C ASP A 116 9.42 -12.17 12.31
N PRO A 117 9.90 -13.40 11.98
CA PRO A 117 10.65 -14.22 12.92
C PRO A 117 12.09 -13.71 13.09
N VAL A 118 12.62 -13.81 14.31
CA VAL A 118 14.07 -13.68 14.52
C VAL A 118 14.77 -14.92 13.97
N VAL A 119 15.57 -14.75 12.93
CA VAL A 119 16.34 -15.85 12.32
C VAL A 119 17.57 -16.16 13.17
N THR A 120 17.64 -17.39 13.69
CA THR A 120 18.78 -17.87 14.48
C THR A 120 19.99 -18.20 13.60
N PRO A 121 21.23 -18.15 14.14
CA PRO A 121 22.43 -18.56 13.41
C PRO A 121 22.34 -20.01 12.85
N ALA A 122 21.71 -20.92 13.60
CA ALA A 122 21.51 -22.31 13.16
C ALA A 122 20.59 -22.43 11.93
N GLN A 123 19.56 -21.58 11.82
CA GLN A 123 18.67 -21.53 10.65
C GLN A 123 19.42 -20.97 9.43
N LEU A 124 20.23 -19.92 9.60
CA LEU A 124 21.06 -19.37 8.53
C LEU A 124 22.04 -20.41 7.98
N THR A 125 22.69 -21.20 8.85
CA THR A 125 23.59 -22.27 8.40
C THR A 125 22.86 -23.34 7.59
N LYS A 126 21.62 -23.69 7.96
CA LYS A 126 20.80 -24.63 7.18
C LYS A 126 20.45 -24.07 5.81
N ILE A 127 20.00 -22.82 5.74
CA ILE A 127 19.67 -22.16 4.46
C ILE A 127 20.90 -22.14 3.54
N LYS A 128 22.07 -21.78 4.06
CA LYS A 128 23.33 -21.79 3.28
C LYS A 128 23.66 -23.18 2.71
N LYS A 129 23.38 -24.27 3.44
CA LYS A 129 23.58 -25.64 2.95
C LYS A 129 22.60 -26.10 1.87
N ILE A 130 21.43 -25.45 1.75
CA ILE A 130 20.43 -25.80 0.72
C ILE A 130 20.87 -25.30 -0.66
N PHE A 131 21.63 -24.20 -0.70
CA PHE A 131 22.05 -23.52 -1.93
C PHE A 131 23.55 -23.64 -2.23
N ALA A 132 24.31 -24.32 -1.37
CA ALA A 132 25.73 -24.66 -1.57
C ALA A 132 25.88 -26.06 -2.14
#